data_AF-A0A1Q9F189-F1
#
_entry.id   AF-A0A1Q9F189-F1
#
_cell.length_a   1.000
_cell.length_b   1.000
_cell.length_c   1.000
_cell.angle_alpha   90.00
_cell.angle_beta   90.00
_cell.angle_gamma   90.00
#
_symmetry.space_group_name_H-M   'P 1'
#
loop_
_entity.id
_entity.type
_entity.pdbx_description
1 polymer ?
#
loop_
_entity_poly.entity_id
_entity_poly.type
_entity_poly.pdbx_seq_one_letter_code
_entity_poly.pdbx_strand_id
1 'polypeptide(L)'
;MGDGQPWKGGKGYGRARPNPVPVPQQRFSGTLKICDPRSGSGLIEVDSEFYTAPGTSVPSQVLLASNALDARGLPAESLRDVAVEFQLCRAPGKGYQLQAVRVRPADQALENRQIVSSDLFGGSVARWNASQGWGLIKADASAALPPFVQAKLMQQAQQAASRAAASREEDPQEELIYVRRSDLESGVQLCKGSKVVYKIYVDDKGVGACGVSLA
;
A
#
# COMPACT_ATOMS: atom_id res chain seq x y z
N MET A 1 -1.34 65.10 37.03
CA MET A 1 -1.25 63.96 37.97
C MET A 1 -2.39 63.03 37.62
N GLY A 2 -2.05 61.86 37.08
CA GLY A 2 -2.99 60.97 36.40
C GLY A 2 -3.39 59.80 37.29
N ASP A 3 -4.66 59.44 37.22
CA ASP A 3 -5.19 58.21 37.80
C ASP A 3 -5.60 57.27 36.65
N GLY A 4 -4.71 56.31 36.39
CA GLY A 4 -4.93 55.25 35.42
C GLY A 4 -5.84 54.17 35.99
N GLN A 5 -6.96 53.90 35.31
CA GLN A 5 -7.82 52.75 35.58
C GLN A 5 -7.11 51.43 35.21
N PRO A 6 -7.17 50.38 36.06
CA PRO A 6 -6.68 49.06 35.69
C PRO A 6 -7.72 48.28 34.87
N TRP A 7 -7.37 47.97 33.62
CA TRP A 7 -8.06 46.98 32.78
C TRP A 7 -7.93 45.58 33.39
N LYS A 8 -9.06 44.91 33.67
CA LYS A 8 -9.09 43.50 34.10
C LYS A 8 -9.21 42.56 32.91
N GLY A 9 -8.41 41.50 32.96
CA GLY A 9 -8.07 40.61 31.86
C GLY A 9 -9.23 39.85 31.23
N GLY A 10 -9.22 39.81 29.91
CA GLY A 10 -10.03 38.89 29.11
C GLY A 10 -9.54 37.45 29.27
N LYS A 11 -10.47 36.54 29.58
CA LYS A 11 -10.23 35.09 29.54
C LYS A 11 -9.99 34.68 28.09
N GLY A 12 -8.75 34.32 27.76
CA GLY A 12 -8.41 33.70 26.50
C GLY A 12 -9.07 32.33 26.39
N TYR A 13 -10.04 32.19 25.50
CA TYR A 13 -10.58 30.89 25.10
C TYR A 13 -9.43 30.11 24.44
N GLY A 14 -8.98 29.05 25.12
CA GLY A 14 -8.03 28.11 24.56
C GLY A 14 -8.60 27.54 23.27
N ARG A 15 -7.96 27.83 22.13
CA ARG A 15 -8.29 27.17 20.87
C ARG A 15 -8.12 25.68 21.09
N ALA A 16 -9.21 24.93 20.95
CA ALA A 16 -9.16 23.48 20.87
C ALA A 16 -8.10 23.12 19.83
N ARG A 17 -7.06 22.37 20.25
CA ARG A 17 -6.10 21.84 19.29
C ARG A 17 -6.90 21.00 18.30
N PRO A 18 -6.73 21.20 16.97
CA PRO A 18 -7.40 20.35 16.00
C PRO A 18 -7.02 18.90 16.32
N ASN A 19 -8.02 18.02 16.37
CA ASN A 19 -7.76 16.59 16.48
C ASN A 19 -6.77 16.21 15.37
N PRO A 20 -5.64 15.57 15.69
CA PRO A 20 -4.68 15.17 14.68
C PRO A 20 -5.41 14.26 13.69
N VAL A 21 -5.49 14.73 12.44
CA VAL A 21 -5.98 13.91 11.33
C VAL A 21 -4.99 12.75 11.19
N PRO A 22 -5.44 11.48 11.25
CA PRO A 22 -4.54 10.36 11.06
C PRO A 22 -3.97 10.45 9.64
N VAL A 23 -2.69 10.80 9.56
CA VAL A 23 -1.95 10.80 8.28
C VAL A 23 -1.91 9.35 7.81
N PRO A 24 -2.25 9.06 6.53
CA PRO A 24 -2.09 7.73 5.98
C PRO A 24 -0.63 7.28 6.19
N GLN A 25 -0.43 6.32 7.10
CA GLN A 25 0.90 5.86 7.44
C GLN A 25 1.43 5.00 6.30
N GLN A 26 2.41 5.54 5.57
CA GLN A 26 3.12 4.84 4.51
C GLN A 26 3.59 3.47 5.01
N ARG A 27 3.26 2.45 4.24
CA ARG A 27 3.66 1.07 4.52
C ARG A 27 4.87 0.71 3.66
N PHE A 28 5.75 -0.06 4.28
CA PHE A 28 6.98 -0.56 3.71
C PHE A 28 6.93 -2.09 3.76
N SER A 29 7.63 -2.74 2.84
CA SER A 29 7.93 -4.17 2.91
C SER A 29 9.42 -4.41 3.07
N GLY A 30 9.73 -5.62 3.49
CA GLY A 30 11.09 -6.06 3.67
C GLY A 30 11.14 -7.55 3.96
N THR A 31 12.35 -8.03 4.19
CA THR A 31 12.62 -9.42 4.55
C THR A 31 13.14 -9.50 5.98
N LEU A 32 12.48 -10.29 6.82
CA LEU A 32 12.95 -10.58 8.18
C LEU A 32 14.15 -11.53 8.11
N LYS A 33 15.37 -10.98 8.20
CA LYS A 33 16.62 -11.75 8.08
C LYS A 33 16.98 -12.51 9.33
N ILE A 34 16.77 -11.89 10.49
CA ILE A 34 17.11 -12.46 11.79
C ILE A 34 15.93 -12.24 12.71
N CYS A 35 15.50 -13.29 13.41
CA CYS A 35 14.58 -13.22 14.52
C CYS A 35 15.16 -14.04 15.67
N ASP A 36 15.38 -13.40 16.82
CA ASP A 36 15.72 -14.09 18.05
C ASP A 36 14.43 -14.61 18.70
N PRO A 37 14.22 -15.93 18.78
CA PRO A 37 13.01 -16.52 19.33
C PRO A 37 12.81 -16.20 20.81
N ARG A 38 13.88 -15.89 21.56
CA ARG A 38 13.79 -15.62 23.00
C ARG A 38 13.38 -14.20 23.29
N SER A 39 13.98 -13.24 22.60
CA SER A 39 13.67 -11.82 22.80
C SER A 39 12.55 -11.31 21.90
N GLY A 40 12.21 -12.03 20.82
CA GLY A 40 11.31 -11.55 19.77
C GLY A 40 11.86 -10.37 18.98
N SER A 41 13.15 -10.06 19.13
CA SER A 41 13.84 -8.98 18.42
C SER A 41 14.41 -9.50 17.10
N GLY A 42 14.66 -8.63 16.14
CA GLY A 42 15.13 -9.05 14.83
C GLY A 42 15.69 -7.93 13.97
N LEU A 43 16.08 -8.30 12.74
CA LEU A 43 16.57 -7.40 11.71
C LEU A 43 15.72 -7.59 10.46
N ILE A 44 15.12 -6.49 9.99
CA ILE A 44 14.40 -6.43 8.73
C ILE A 44 15.29 -5.71 7.72
N GLU A 45 15.52 -6.34 6.57
CA GLU A 45 16.08 -5.69 5.39
C GLU A 45 14.93 -5.05 4.62
N VAL A 46 14.99 -3.74 4.41
CA VAL A 46 13.93 -2.97 3.74
C VAL A 46 14.15 -3.05 2.24
N ASP A 47 13.11 -3.40 1.48
CA ASP A 47 13.22 -3.47 0.03
C ASP A 47 13.58 -2.07 -0.52
N SER A 48 14.52 -1.99 -1.47
CA SER A 48 15.09 -0.71 -1.95
C SER A 48 14.16 0.12 -2.83
N GLU A 49 12.97 -0.40 -3.12
CA GLU A 49 12.12 0.09 -4.20
C GLU A 49 10.96 0.98 -3.73
N PHE A 50 10.86 1.30 -2.43
CA PHE A 50 9.78 2.19 -1.97
C PHE A 50 10.00 3.63 -2.43
N TYR A 51 8.93 4.21 -2.98
CA TYR A 51 8.85 5.65 -3.19
C TYR A 51 8.80 6.36 -1.84
N THR A 52 9.89 7.03 -1.47
CA THR A 52 9.88 7.97 -0.35
C THR A 52 9.61 9.37 -0.88
N ALA A 53 8.91 10.19 -0.09
CA ALA A 53 8.76 11.60 -0.43
C ALA A 53 10.14 12.25 -0.66
N PRO A 54 10.28 13.20 -1.61
CA PRO A 54 11.56 13.84 -1.92
C PRO A 54 12.26 14.34 -0.65
N GLY A 55 13.52 13.91 -0.44
CA GLY A 55 14.32 14.25 0.74
C GLY A 55 14.16 13.32 1.95
N THR A 56 13.32 12.28 1.86
CA THR A 56 13.20 11.25 2.90
C THR A 56 14.01 10.02 2.49
N SER A 57 15.09 9.70 3.20
CA SER A 57 15.78 8.43 3.04
C SER A 57 15.29 7.44 4.09
N VAL A 58 14.92 6.24 3.63
CA VAL A 58 14.59 5.11 4.49
C VAL A 58 15.85 4.26 4.63
N PRO A 59 16.19 3.81 5.85
CA PRO A 59 17.34 2.93 6.05
C PRO A 59 17.12 1.58 5.33
N SER A 60 18.18 1.01 4.78
CA SER A 60 18.15 -0.33 4.16
C SER A 60 17.91 -1.46 5.16
N GLN A 61 18.12 -1.19 6.46
CA GLN A 61 17.91 -2.16 7.52
C GLN A 61 17.29 -1.49 8.75
N VAL A 62 16.33 -2.16 9.38
CA VAL A 62 15.66 -1.66 10.59
C VAL A 62 15.57 -2.76 11.64
N LEU A 63 15.81 -2.38 12.89
CA LEU A 63 15.71 -3.28 14.03
C LEU A 63 14.25 -3.49 14.44
N LEU A 64 13.83 -4.74 14.43
CA LEU A 64 12.58 -5.22 15.01
C LEU A 64 12.76 -5.30 16.53
N ALA A 65 11.99 -4.47 17.24
CA ALA A 65 11.91 -4.54 18.70
C ALA A 65 11.09 -5.76 19.13
N SER A 66 11.36 -6.24 20.34
CA SER A 66 10.60 -7.32 20.98
C SER A 66 9.10 -7.03 20.94
N ASN A 67 8.31 -8.04 20.55
CA ASN A 67 6.84 -8.01 20.46
C ASN A 67 6.22 -7.13 19.36
N ALA A 68 7.00 -6.58 18.43
CA ALA A 68 6.46 -5.77 17.33
C ALA A 68 5.93 -6.59 16.14
N LEU A 69 6.25 -7.90 16.08
CA LEU A 69 5.90 -8.79 14.98
C LEU A 69 4.64 -9.61 15.27
N ASP A 70 3.63 -9.43 14.42
CA ASP A 70 2.50 -10.36 14.31
C ASP A 70 2.89 -11.52 13.38
N ALA A 71 3.32 -12.61 14.00
CA ALA A 71 3.76 -13.84 13.34
C ALA A 71 2.61 -14.74 12.88
N ARG A 72 1.34 -14.39 13.14
CA ARG A 72 0.15 -15.21 12.82
C ARG A 72 0.23 -16.67 13.30
N GLY A 73 0.89 -16.91 14.43
CA GLY A 73 1.06 -18.27 14.98
C GLY A 73 2.16 -19.11 14.33
N LEU A 74 2.97 -18.53 13.44
CA LEU A 74 4.17 -19.21 12.92
C LEU A 74 5.21 -19.38 14.04
N PRO A 75 5.86 -20.56 14.14
CA PRO A 75 6.92 -20.78 15.12
C PRO A 75 8.12 -19.87 14.79
N ALA A 76 8.81 -19.36 15.80
CA ALA A 76 9.89 -18.39 15.61
C ALA A 76 11.05 -18.90 14.73
N GLU A 77 11.26 -20.23 14.70
CA GLU A 77 12.23 -20.91 13.83
C GLU A 77 11.90 -20.78 12.33
N SER A 78 10.62 -20.58 12.00
CA SER A 78 10.12 -20.39 10.64
C SER A 78 10.07 -18.92 10.19
N LEU A 79 10.50 -17.97 11.05
CA LEU A 79 10.44 -16.53 10.77
C LEU A 79 11.69 -15.97 10.09
N ARG A 80 12.62 -16.83 9.64
CA ARG A 80 13.79 -16.41 8.87
C ARG A 80 13.45 -16.30 7.38
N ASP A 81 13.94 -15.25 6.74
CA ASP A 81 13.72 -14.92 5.33
C ASP A 81 12.24 -14.82 4.95
N VAL A 82 11.43 -14.40 5.92
CA VAL A 82 9.99 -14.18 5.73
C VAL A 82 9.75 -12.74 5.29
N ALA A 83 8.96 -12.58 4.23
CA ALA A 83 8.52 -11.26 3.80
C ALA A 83 7.56 -10.65 4.83
N VAL A 84 7.79 -9.39 5.16
CA VAL A 84 7.03 -8.65 6.16
C VAL A 84 6.59 -7.31 5.60
N GLU A 85 5.48 -6.80 6.11
CA GLU A 85 4.98 -5.45 5.88
C GLU A 85 4.95 -4.70 7.20
N PHE A 86 5.36 -3.44 7.19
CA PHE A 86 5.48 -2.64 8.40
C PHE A 86 5.31 -1.15 8.12
N GLN A 87 5.19 -0.36 9.18
CA GLN A 87 5.18 1.09 9.13
C GLN A 87 6.43 1.64 9.80
N LEU A 88 7.01 2.69 9.21
CA LEU A 88 8.13 3.41 9.81
C LEU A 88 7.65 4.71 10.44
N CYS A 89 7.91 4.85 11.73
CA CYS A 89 7.67 6.08 12.48
C CYS A 89 9.00 6.69 12.92
N ARG A 90 9.24 7.95 12.57
CA ARG A 90 10.43 8.69 13.04
C ARG A 90 10.10 9.39 14.36
N ALA A 91 10.71 8.93 15.44
CA ALA A 91 10.57 9.58 16.74
C ALA A 91 11.68 10.63 16.94
N PRO A 92 11.37 11.84 17.45
CA PRO A 92 12.38 12.85 17.76
C PRO A 92 13.49 12.27 18.65
N GLY A 93 14.74 12.34 18.17
CA GLY A 93 15.91 11.84 18.90
C GLY A 93 16.06 10.31 19.01
N LYS A 94 15.14 9.51 18.46
CA LYS A 94 15.16 8.02 18.58
C LYS A 94 15.23 7.27 17.24
N GLY A 95 15.45 7.98 16.13
CA GLY A 95 15.55 7.36 14.81
C GLY A 95 14.23 6.79 14.31
N TYR A 96 14.31 5.80 13.41
CA TYR A 96 13.16 5.08 12.88
C TYR A 96 12.74 3.94 13.82
N GLN A 97 11.43 3.81 14.04
CA GLN A 97 10.81 2.72 14.78
C GLN A 97 9.79 2.00 13.90
N LEU A 98 9.78 0.67 14.00
CA LEU A 98 8.81 -0.18 13.33
C LEU A 98 7.49 -0.20 14.09
N GLN A 99 6.39 -0.12 13.35
CA GLN A 99 5.04 -0.35 13.86
C GLN A 99 4.28 -1.29 12.93
N ALA A 100 3.29 -1.98 13.49
CA ALA A 100 2.38 -2.87 12.74
C ALA A 100 3.11 -3.87 11.83
N VAL A 101 4.19 -4.50 12.32
CA VAL A 101 4.96 -5.47 11.54
C VAL A 101 4.15 -6.76 11.41
N ARG A 102 3.88 -7.19 10.18
CA ARG A 102 3.06 -8.36 9.86
C ARG A 102 3.76 -9.23 8.84
N VAL A 103 3.68 -10.55 9.01
CA VAL A 103 4.10 -11.50 7.98
C VAL A 103 3.19 -11.37 6.75
N ARG A 104 3.80 -11.25 5.56
CA ARG A 104 3.10 -11.35 4.27
C ARG A 104 2.93 -12.82 3.89
N PRO A 105 1.76 -13.20 3.34
CA PRO A 105 1.61 -14.47 2.64
C PRO A 105 2.66 -14.60 1.52
N ALA A 106 3.24 -15.80 1.36
CA ALA A 106 4.33 -16.04 0.41
C ALA A 106 3.94 -15.73 -1.05
N ASP A 107 2.67 -15.90 -1.38
CA ASP A 107 2.04 -15.58 -2.65
C ASP A 107 2.03 -14.07 -2.96
N GLN A 108 1.95 -13.21 -1.95
CA GLN A 108 2.13 -11.76 -2.11
C GLN A 108 3.60 -11.34 -2.09
N ALA A 109 4.45 -12.15 -1.46
CA ALA A 109 5.88 -11.88 -1.31
C ALA A 109 6.66 -12.02 -2.63
N LEU A 110 6.32 -13.02 -3.43
CA LEU A 110 6.99 -13.36 -4.68
C LEU A 110 6.85 -12.31 -5.79
N GLU A 111 5.91 -11.37 -5.66
CA GLU A 111 5.54 -10.46 -6.75
C GLU A 111 5.96 -9.00 -6.49
N ASN A 112 6.71 -8.72 -5.43
CA ASN A 112 7.20 -7.37 -5.12
C ASN A 112 6.10 -6.29 -5.16
N ARG A 113 4.89 -6.63 -4.70
CA ARG A 113 3.74 -5.71 -4.75
C ARG A 113 3.98 -4.50 -3.84
N GLN A 114 3.86 -3.32 -4.41
CA GLN A 114 3.98 -2.04 -3.71
C GLN A 114 2.70 -1.23 -3.86
N ILE A 115 2.05 -0.92 -2.73
CA ILE A 115 0.88 -0.04 -2.72
C ILE A 115 1.36 1.38 -3.06
N VAL A 116 0.86 1.93 -4.17
CA VAL A 116 1.32 3.23 -4.69
C VAL A 116 0.65 4.38 -3.97
N SER A 117 -0.62 4.22 -3.59
CA SER A 117 -1.35 5.20 -2.79
C SER A 117 -2.33 4.51 -1.84
N SER A 118 -2.56 5.16 -0.70
CA SER A 118 -3.65 4.82 0.21
C SER A 118 -5.02 5.29 -0.29
N ASP A 119 -5.03 6.14 -1.32
CA ASP A 119 -6.24 6.69 -1.92
C ASP A 119 -7.08 5.58 -2.57
N LEU A 120 -8.40 5.80 -2.55
CA LEU A 120 -9.36 4.94 -3.18
C LEU A 120 -9.68 5.46 -4.59
N PHE A 121 -9.58 4.58 -5.57
CA PHE A 121 -9.87 4.85 -6.96
C PHE A 121 -11.16 4.14 -7.38
N GLY A 122 -11.94 4.83 -8.22
CA GLY A 122 -13.15 4.28 -8.84
C GLY A 122 -12.86 3.69 -10.21
N GLY A 123 -13.60 2.66 -10.58
CA GLY A 123 -13.55 2.08 -11.91
C GLY A 123 -14.72 1.15 -12.22
N SER A 124 -14.62 0.51 -13.39
CA SER A 124 -15.59 -0.48 -13.86
C SER A 124 -14.90 -1.76 -14.30
N VAL A 125 -15.45 -2.92 -13.94
CA VAL A 125 -14.89 -4.21 -14.33
C VAL A 125 -15.07 -4.41 -15.84
N ALA A 126 -13.98 -4.39 -16.59
CA ALA A 126 -13.98 -4.63 -18.04
C ALA A 126 -14.16 -6.13 -18.34
N ARG A 127 -13.49 -6.99 -17.56
CA ARG A 127 -13.52 -8.44 -17.72
C ARG A 127 -13.34 -9.12 -16.36
N TRP A 128 -14.08 -10.19 -16.12
CA TRP A 128 -13.88 -11.07 -14.97
C TRP A 128 -13.93 -12.52 -15.41
N ASN A 129 -12.87 -13.27 -15.10
CA ASN A 129 -12.78 -14.70 -15.32
C ASN A 129 -12.93 -15.43 -13.98
N ALA A 130 -14.17 -15.80 -13.65
CA ALA A 130 -14.48 -16.45 -12.38
C ALA A 130 -13.83 -17.84 -12.23
N SER A 131 -13.62 -18.59 -13.33
CA SER A 131 -12.98 -19.92 -13.21
C SER A 131 -11.49 -19.80 -12.89
N GLN A 132 -10.82 -18.79 -13.44
CA GLN A 132 -9.38 -18.55 -13.21
C GLN A 132 -9.10 -17.55 -12.08
N GLY A 133 -10.12 -16.90 -11.52
CA GLY A 133 -10.00 -16.02 -10.36
C GLY A 133 -9.23 -14.72 -10.64
N TRP A 134 -9.34 -14.16 -11.84
CA TRP A 134 -8.74 -12.87 -12.19
C TRP A 134 -9.65 -12.03 -13.08
N GLY A 135 -9.38 -10.73 -13.17
CA GLY A 135 -10.07 -9.82 -14.05
C GLY A 135 -9.26 -8.57 -14.38
N LEU A 136 -9.94 -7.67 -15.08
CA LEU A 136 -9.42 -6.40 -15.56
C LEU A 136 -10.43 -5.29 -15.23
N ILE A 137 -9.93 -4.18 -14.68
CA ILE A 137 -10.71 -3.01 -14.28
C ILE A 137 -10.27 -1.83 -15.15
N LYS A 138 -11.25 -1.11 -15.71
CA LYS A 138 -11.05 0.18 -16.37
C LYS A 138 -11.22 1.29 -15.34
N ALA A 139 -10.18 2.10 -15.14
CA ALA A 139 -10.25 3.25 -14.25
C ALA A 139 -11.30 4.26 -14.75
N ASP A 140 -11.99 4.95 -13.84
CA ASP A 140 -12.88 6.03 -14.23
C ASP A 140 -12.07 7.21 -14.81
N ALA A 141 -12.61 7.87 -15.85
CA ALA A 141 -11.91 8.97 -16.54
C ALA A 141 -11.57 10.18 -15.65
N SER A 142 -12.28 10.32 -14.53
CA SER A 142 -12.05 11.37 -13.51
C SER A 142 -10.93 11.02 -12.53
N ALA A 143 -10.44 9.77 -12.52
CA ALA A 143 -9.38 9.34 -11.62
C ALA A 143 -8.03 9.89 -12.10
N ALA A 144 -7.50 10.91 -11.42
CA ALA A 144 -6.15 11.40 -11.65
C ALA A 144 -5.14 10.38 -11.11
N LEU A 145 -4.77 9.41 -11.95
CA LEU A 145 -3.74 8.42 -11.61
C LEU A 145 -2.37 9.08 -11.51
N PRO A 146 -1.50 8.67 -10.57
CA PRO A 146 -0.13 9.19 -10.49
C PRO A 146 0.63 8.96 -11.82
N PRO A 147 1.48 9.89 -12.27
CA PRO A 147 2.18 9.78 -13.56
C PRO A 147 2.97 8.48 -13.74
N PHE A 148 3.58 7.98 -12.66
CA PHE A 148 4.28 6.70 -12.66
C PHE A 148 3.35 5.49 -12.92
N VAL A 149 2.13 5.51 -12.36
CA VAL A 149 1.15 4.45 -12.59
C VAL A 149 0.67 4.47 -14.03
N GLN A 150 0.42 5.66 -14.59
CA GLN A 150 0.07 5.82 -16.00
C GLN A 150 1.17 5.28 -16.91
N ALA A 151 2.44 5.61 -16.65
CA ALA A 151 3.57 5.08 -17.42
C ALA A 151 3.64 3.54 -17.38
N LYS A 152 3.40 2.93 -16.21
CA LYS A 152 3.35 1.46 -16.06
C LYS A 152 2.14 0.85 -16.78
N LEU A 153 0.96 1.48 -16.72
CA LEU A 153 -0.23 1.05 -17.47
C LEU A 153 0.00 1.10 -18.99
N MET A 154 0.61 2.18 -19.49
CA MET A 154 0.98 2.30 -20.90
C MET A 154 1.96 1.20 -21.31
N GLN A 155 3.00 0.94 -20.49
CA GLN A 155 3.95 -0.13 -20.74
C GLN A 155 3.27 -1.50 -20.78
N GLN A 156 2.34 -1.75 -19.85
CA GLN A 156 1.56 -2.99 -19.79
C GLN A 156 0.65 -3.15 -21.02
N ALA A 157 -0.02 -2.07 -21.45
CA ALA A 157 -0.85 -2.07 -22.64
C ALA A 157 -0.01 -2.37 -23.91
N GLN A 158 1.19 -1.81 -24.03
CA GLN A 158 2.12 -2.12 -25.14
C GLN A 158 2.65 -3.56 -25.11
N GLN A 159 2.85 -4.15 -23.92
CA GLN A 159 3.24 -5.56 -23.82
C GLN A 159 2.07 -6.48 -24.18
N ALA A 160 0.86 -6.16 -23.73
CA ALA A 160 -0.36 -6.89 -24.08
C ALA A 160 -0.62 -6.81 -25.59
N ALA A 161 -0.45 -5.61 -26.18
CA ALA A 161 -0.51 -5.35 -27.61
C ALA A 161 0.36 -6.31 -28.42
N SER A 162 1.62 -6.42 -28.01
CA SER A 162 2.63 -7.23 -28.68
C SER A 162 2.28 -8.73 -28.60
N ARG A 163 1.69 -9.18 -27.48
CA ARG A 163 1.21 -10.56 -27.32
C ARG A 163 -0.07 -10.83 -28.13
N ALA A 164 -1.00 -9.89 -28.17
CA ALA A 164 -2.24 -10.00 -28.93
C ALA A 164 -1.98 -10.04 -30.45
N ALA A 165 -1.04 -9.22 -30.95
CA ALA A 165 -0.60 -9.26 -32.33
C ALA A 165 -0.03 -10.62 -32.75
N ALA A 166 0.65 -11.32 -31.83
CA ALA A 166 1.11 -12.69 -32.04
C ALA A 166 -0.03 -13.74 -31.97
N SER A 167 -1.17 -13.40 -31.36
CA SER A 167 -2.26 -14.32 -31.03
C SER A 167 -3.54 -14.13 -31.88
N ARG A 168 -3.59 -13.13 -32.79
CA ARG A 168 -4.76 -12.74 -33.61
C ARG A 168 -6.03 -12.40 -32.80
N GLU A 169 -5.89 -11.94 -31.55
CA GLU A 169 -7.01 -11.39 -30.78
C GLU A 169 -7.12 -9.88 -31.01
N GLU A 170 -8.29 -9.41 -31.45
CA GLU A 170 -8.62 -8.00 -31.71
C GLU A 170 -9.17 -7.28 -30.47
N ASP A 171 -8.71 -7.62 -29.26
CA ASP A 171 -9.18 -6.90 -28.07
C ASP A 171 -8.52 -5.50 -28.02
N PRO A 172 -9.30 -4.42 -27.83
CA PRO A 172 -8.78 -3.07 -27.80
C PRO A 172 -7.76 -2.93 -26.66
N GLN A 173 -6.61 -2.35 -26.99
CA GLN A 173 -5.50 -2.11 -26.09
C GLN A 173 -5.84 -0.96 -25.14
N GLU A 174 -6.66 -1.27 -24.14
CA GLU A 174 -6.99 -0.33 -23.09
C GLU A 174 -6.02 -0.44 -21.91
N GLU A 175 -5.77 0.69 -21.25
CA GLU A 175 -5.04 0.78 -19.99
C GLU A 175 -5.88 0.13 -18.86
N LEU A 176 -5.78 -1.19 -18.76
CA LEU A 176 -6.56 -2.00 -17.82
C LEU A 176 -5.74 -2.39 -16.59
N ILE A 177 -6.36 -2.24 -15.42
CA ILE A 177 -5.76 -2.58 -14.12
C ILE A 177 -6.10 -4.03 -13.79
N TYR A 178 -5.09 -4.81 -13.42
CA TYR A 178 -5.27 -6.22 -13.11
C TYR A 178 -5.87 -6.44 -11.71
N VAL A 179 -6.74 -7.43 -11.55
CA VAL A 179 -7.31 -7.81 -10.24
C VAL A 179 -7.36 -9.32 -10.08
N ARG A 180 -7.10 -9.83 -8.87
CA ARG A 180 -7.24 -11.25 -8.52
C ARG A 180 -8.34 -11.46 -7.50
N ARG A 181 -8.79 -12.71 -7.40
CA ARG A 181 -9.75 -13.15 -6.38
C ARG A 181 -9.26 -12.86 -4.95
N SER A 182 -7.97 -13.06 -4.66
CA SER A 182 -7.40 -12.80 -3.33
C SER A 182 -7.34 -11.32 -2.97
N ASP A 183 -7.51 -10.44 -3.95
CA ASP A 183 -7.50 -8.99 -3.78
C ASP A 183 -8.92 -8.41 -3.59
N LEU A 184 -9.96 -9.26 -3.63
CA LEU A 184 -11.35 -8.90 -3.37
C LEU A 184 -11.65 -8.92 -1.87
N GLU A 185 -12.51 -8.01 -1.41
CA GLU A 185 -13.06 -8.11 -0.07
C GLU A 185 -13.99 -9.33 0.08
N SER A 186 -14.16 -9.81 1.31
CA SER A 186 -14.95 -11.01 1.57
C SER A 186 -16.40 -10.83 1.13
N GLY A 187 -16.94 -11.81 0.40
CA GLY A 187 -18.31 -11.78 -0.13
C GLY A 187 -18.49 -10.97 -1.43
N VAL A 188 -17.45 -10.31 -1.94
CA VAL A 188 -17.54 -9.56 -3.20
C VAL A 188 -17.54 -10.51 -4.40
N GLN A 189 -18.51 -10.34 -5.28
CA GLN A 189 -18.59 -11.03 -6.57
C GLN A 189 -18.53 -10.00 -7.69
N LEU A 190 -17.48 -10.07 -8.51
CA LEU A 190 -17.33 -9.17 -9.66
C LEU A 190 -18.08 -9.71 -10.87
N CYS A 191 -18.76 -8.81 -11.57
CA CYS A 191 -19.34 -9.05 -12.89
C CYS A 191 -18.83 -7.99 -13.88
N LYS A 192 -18.84 -8.30 -15.17
CA LYS A 192 -18.53 -7.31 -16.21
C LYS A 192 -19.48 -6.13 -16.08
N GLY A 193 -18.94 -4.92 -16.05
CA GLY A 193 -19.67 -3.66 -15.89
C GLY A 193 -19.89 -3.21 -14.44
N SER A 194 -19.61 -4.05 -13.44
CA SER A 194 -19.72 -3.66 -12.02
C SER A 194 -18.84 -2.46 -11.72
N LYS A 195 -19.39 -1.48 -11.00
CA LYS A 195 -18.62 -0.37 -10.45
C LYS A 195 -17.91 -0.81 -9.17
N VAL A 196 -16.64 -0.43 -9.05
CA VAL A 196 -15.76 -0.90 -7.97
C VAL A 196 -14.94 0.24 -7.42
N VAL A 197 -14.56 0.10 -6.15
CA VAL A 197 -13.59 0.95 -5.45
C VAL A 197 -12.40 0.10 -5.05
N TYR A 198 -11.18 0.60 -5.24
CA TYR A 198 -9.96 -0.15 -4.99
C TYR A 198 -8.76 0.75 -4.68
N LYS A 199 -7.69 0.14 -4.15
CA LYS A 199 -6.36 0.74 -4.04
C LYS A 199 -5.47 0.23 -5.15
N ILE A 200 -4.51 1.04 -5.57
CA ILE A 200 -3.57 0.68 -6.64
C ILE A 200 -2.25 0.19 -6.04
N TYR A 201 -1.77 -0.92 -6.56
CA TYR A 201 -0.41 -1.39 -6.35
C TYR A 201 0.31 -1.59 -7.68
N VAL A 202 1.63 -1.57 -7.64
CA VAL A 202 2.50 -1.94 -8.77
C VAL A 202 3.31 -3.17 -8.38
N ASP A 203 3.52 -4.06 -9.33
CA ASP A 203 4.29 -5.29 -9.18
C ASP A 203 5.21 -5.50 -10.39
N ASP A 204 5.94 -6.61 -10.39
CA ASP A 204 6.84 -6.99 -11.49
C ASP A 204 6.11 -7.17 -12.84
N LYS A 205 4.79 -7.42 -12.81
CA LYS A 205 3.95 -7.71 -13.97
C LYS A 205 3.22 -6.46 -14.49
N GLY A 206 3.05 -5.42 -13.68
CA GLY A 206 2.39 -4.19 -14.07
C GLY A 206 1.61 -3.53 -12.93
N VAL A 207 0.41 -3.06 -13.25
CA VAL A 207 -0.45 -2.34 -12.31
C VAL A 207 -1.63 -3.20 -11.89
N GLY A 208 -1.83 -3.32 -10.58
CA GLY A 208 -2.91 -4.10 -10.00
C GLY A 208 -3.78 -3.33 -9.01
N ALA A 209 -4.95 -3.89 -8.73
CA ALA A 209 -5.91 -3.40 -7.77
C ALA A 209 -5.98 -4.33 -6.55
N CYS A 210 -6.00 -3.77 -5.34
CA CYS A 210 -6.19 -4.50 -4.09
C CYS A 210 -7.26 -3.87 -3.20
N GLY A 211 -7.82 -4.68 -2.30
CA GLY A 211 -8.92 -4.27 -1.41
C GLY A 211 -10.16 -3.87 -2.22
N VAL A 212 -10.50 -4.65 -3.24
CA VAL A 212 -11.56 -4.32 -4.19
C VAL A 212 -12.93 -4.61 -3.58
N SER A 213 -13.78 -3.58 -3.58
CA SER A 213 -15.18 -3.64 -3.15
C SER A 213 -16.11 -3.07 -4.23
N LEU A 214 -17.41 -3.34 -4.12
CA LEU A 214 -18.42 -2.74 -5.00
C LEU A 214 -18.65 -1.28 -4.59
N ALA A 215 -18.74 -0.39 -5.57
CA ALA A 215 -19.00 1.05 -5.38
C ALA A 215 -20.48 1.37 -5.19
#